data_AF-A0A1B4XEH5-F1
#
_entry.id   AF-A0A1B4XEH5-F1
#
_cell.length_a   1.000
_cell.length_b   1.000
_cell.length_c   1.000
_cell.angle_alpha   90.00
_cell.angle_beta   90.00
_cell.angle_gamma   90.00
#
_symmetry.space_group_name_H-M   'P 1'
#
loop_
_entity.id
_entity.type
_entity.pdbx_description
1 polymer ?
#
loop_
_entity_poly.entity_id
_entity_poly.type
_entity_poly.pdbx_seq_one_letter_code
_entity_poly.pdbx_strand_id
1 'polypeptide(L)' 'MNWTEFFAMGGYGLYVWSSYGLAALILILNLYLPLRRRQAVRRQLREFMRLKEQTR' A
#
# COMPACT_ATOMS: atom_id res chain seq x y z
N MET A 1 -5.28 -9.01 33.96
CA MET A 1 -5.70 -8.77 32.57
C MET A 1 -4.48 -8.92 31.69
N ASN A 2 -4.19 -10.15 31.23
CA ASN A 2 -3.01 -10.40 30.40
C ASN A 2 -3.37 -10.23 28.93
N TRP A 3 -2.71 -9.29 28.25
CA TRP A 3 -2.76 -9.15 26.80
C TRP A 3 -2.44 -10.48 26.11
N THR A 4 -1.53 -11.27 26.68
CA THR A 4 -1.14 -12.59 26.18
C THR A 4 -2.31 -13.59 26.10
N GLU A 5 -3.29 -13.57 27.01
CA GLU A 5 -4.49 -14.42 26.93
C GLU A 5 -5.46 -13.96 25.83
N PHE A 6 -5.45 -12.67 25.48
CA PHE A 6 -6.22 -12.12 24.35
C PHE A 6 -5.63 -12.55 23.00
N PHE A 7 -4.30 -12.59 22.89
CA PHE A 7 -3.61 -13.10 21.69
C PHE A 7 -3.56 -14.64 21.65
N ALA A 8 -3.62 -15.30 22.81
CA ALA A 8 -3.57 -16.75 22.94
C ALA A 8 -4.85 -17.32 23.56
N MET A 9 -6.03 -16.86 23.09
CA MET A 9 -7.32 -17.48 23.40
C MET A 9 -7.36 -18.90 22.81
N GLY A 10 -6.78 -19.88 23.51
CA GLY A 10 -6.93 -21.31 23.23
C GLY A 10 -6.61 -21.78 21.80
N GLY A 11 -5.70 -21.10 21.09
CA GLY A 11 -5.25 -21.48 19.73
C GLY A 11 -5.85 -20.68 18.56
N TYR A 12 -6.88 -19.85 18.77
CA TYR A 12 -7.56 -19.13 17.67
C TYR A 12 -6.99 -17.74 17.37
N GLY A 13 -6.24 -17.12 18.28
CA GLY A 13 -5.73 -15.76 18.08
C GLY A 13 -4.79 -15.65 16.86
N LEU A 14 -3.97 -16.67 16.59
CA LEU A 14 -3.09 -16.71 15.41
C LEU A 14 -3.86 -16.66 14.09
N TYR A 15 -5.05 -17.27 14.00
CA TYR A 15 -5.88 -17.24 12.80
C TYR A 15 -6.44 -15.84 12.54
N VAL A 16 -6.97 -15.20 13.58
CA VAL A 16 -7.54 -13.87 13.50
C VAL A 16 -6.46 -12.86 13.08
N TRP A 17 -5.32 -12.87 13.77
CA TRP A 17 -4.19 -11.98 13.45
C TRP A 17 -3.59 -12.23 12.07
N SER A 18 -3.58 -13.46 11.56
CA SER A 18 -3.12 -13.76 10.20
C SER A 18 -4.08 -13.20 9.14
N SER A 19 -5.39 -13.31 9.33
CA SER A 19 -6.38 -12.70 8.43
C SER A 19 -6.31 -11.17 8.45
N TYR A 20 -6.14 -10.55 9.62
CA TYR A 20 -5.92 -9.11 9.73
C TYR A 20 -4.58 -8.68 9.11
N GLY A 21 -3.51 -9.47 9.30
CA GLY A 21 -2.21 -9.24 8.68
C GLY A 21 -2.27 -9.31 7.16
N LEU A 22 -2.99 -10.29 6.61
CA LEU A 22 -3.21 -10.42 5.17
C LEU A 22 -4.04 -9.24 4.62
N ALA A 23 -5.10 -8.83 5.31
CA ALA A 23 -5.90 -7.68 4.94
C ALA A 23 -5.07 -6.38 4.98
N ALA A 24 -4.29 -6.16 6.04
CA ALA A 24 -3.38 -5.03 6.16
C ALA A 24 -2.32 -5.03 5.06
N LEU A 25 -1.77 -6.19 4.72
CA LEU A 25 -0.81 -6.35 3.63
C LEU A 25 -1.42 -5.95 2.27
N ILE A 26 -2.64 -6.40 1.98
CA ILE A 26 -3.35 -6.05 0.74
C ILE A 26 -3.59 -4.53 0.70
N LEU A 27 -4.03 -3.91 1.80
CA LEU A 27 -4.23 -2.46 1.88
C LEU A 27 -2.92 -1.69 1.66
N ILE A 28 -1.82 -2.11 2.30
CA ILE A 28 -0.50 -1.48 2.13
C ILE A 28 -0.07 -1.56 0.67
N LEU A 29 -0.17 -2.74 0.04
CA LEU A 29 0.16 -2.90 -1.37
C LEU A 29 -0.73 -2.03 -2.25
N ASN A 30 -2.04 -2.00 -1.98
CA ASN A 30 -2.99 -1.19 -2.73
C ASN A 30 -2.71 0.31 -2.64
N LEU A 31 -2.19 0.82 -1.51
CA LEU A 31 -1.75 2.21 -1.38
C LEU A 31 -0.35 2.45 -1.98
N TYR A 32 0.56 1.48 -1.85
CA TYR A 32 1.95 1.63 -2.28
C TYR A 32 2.10 1.61 -3.82
N LEU A 33 1.36 0.74 -4.51
CA LEU A 33 1.35 0.64 -5.98
C LEU A 33 0.99 1.98 -6.67
N PRO A 34 -0.13 2.66 -6.33
CA PRO A 34 -0.48 3.94 -6.95
C PRO A 34 0.48 5.06 -6.54
N LEU A 35 1.07 5.04 -5.34
CA LEU A 35 2.12 5.99 -4.97
C LEU A 35 3.33 5.89 -5.91
N ARG A 36 3.80 4.66 -6.21
CA ARG A 36 4.88 4.46 -7.21
C ARG A 36 4.45 4.86 -8.62
N ARG A 37 3.23 4.51 -9.05
CA ARG A 37 2.73 4.89 -10.39
C ARG A 37 2.57 6.40 -10.56
N ARG A 38 2.15 7.12 -9.53
CA ARG A 38 2.01 8.59 -9.57
C ARG A 38 3.34 9.28 -9.85
N GLN A 39 4.47 8.75 -9.37
CA GLN A 39 5.79 9.29 -9.67
C GLN A 39 6.17 9.11 -11.14
N ALA A 40 5.83 7.97 -11.74
CA ALA A 40 6.08 7.69 -13.16
C ALA A 40 5.27 8.61 -14.09
N VAL A 41 3.97 8.78 -13.82
CA VAL A 41 3.09 9.64 -14.64
C VAL A 41 3.50 11.11 -14.55
N ARG A 42 3.89 11.59 -13.37
CA ARG A 42 4.40 12.98 -13.21
C ARG A 42 5.68 13.24 -14.01
N ARG A 43 6.50 12.21 -14.24
CA ARG A 43 7.74 12.35 -15.01
C ARG A 43 7.44 12.50 -16.50
N GLN A 44 6.51 11.70 -17.03
CA GLN A 44 6.06 11.78 -18.43
C GLN A 44 5.37 13.12 -18.74
N LEU A 45 4.53 13.62 -17.83
CA LEU A 45 3.85 14.92 -18.04
C LEU A 45 4.82 16.09 -18.20
N ARG A 46 5.97 16.06 -17.50
CA ARG A 46 7.01 17.10 -17.62
C ARG A 46 7.72 17.06 -18.97
N GLU A 47 7.93 15.88 -19.56
CA GLU A 47 8.52 15.77 -20.89
C GLU A 47 7.55 16.24 -21.98
N PHE A 48 6.26 15.89 -21.89
CA PHE A 48 5.26 16.37 -22.84
C PHE A 48 5.10 17.89 -22.85
N MET A 49 5.21 18.55 -21.68
CA MET A 49 5.16 20.01 -21.60
C MET A 49 6.35 20.67 -22.30
N ARG A 50 7.57 20.11 -22.17
CA ARG A 50 8.77 20.63 -22.84
C ARG A 50 8.69 20.52 -24.36
N LEU A 51 8.15 19.40 -24.87
CA LEU A 51 7.99 19.20 -26.31
C LEU A 51 6.95 20.16 -26.91
N LYS A 52 5.90 20.50 -26.16
CA LYS A 52 4.85 21.40 -26.64
C LYS A 52 5.29 22.85 -26.73
N GLU A 53 6.28 23.24 -25.92
CA GLU A 53 6.85 24.60 -25.87
C GLU A 53 7.87 24.85 -26.98
N GLN A 54 8.41 23.79 -27.59
CA GLN A 54 9.40 23.88 -28.67
C GLN A 54 8.77 23.91 -30.08
N THR A 55 7.49 23.56 -30.20
CA THR A 55 6.75 23.53 -31.47
C THR A 55 5.94 24.81 -31.74
N ARG A 56 6.09 25.86 -30.91
CA ARG A 56 5.46 27.17 -31.10
C ARG A 56 6.51 28.25 -31.27
#